data_AF-A0A0Q5PAE3-F1
#
_entry.id   AF-A0A0Q5PAE3-F1
#
_cell.length_a   1.000
_cell.length_b   1.000
_cell.length_c   1.000
_cell.angle_alpha   90.00
_cell.angle_beta   90.00
_cell.angle_gamma   90.00
#
_symmetry.space_group_name_H-M   'P 1'
#
loop_
_entity.id
_entity.type
_entity.pdbx_description
1 polymer ?
#
loop_
_entity_poly.entity_id
_entity_poly.type
_entity_poly.pdbx_seq_one_letter_code
_entity_poly.pdbx_strand_id
1 'polypeptide(L)'
;MSAWILLRGLTREGRHWGTFLEHLRLEAAMSGDQVTLLDLPGNGRENALTAPLNVAAMTTFVRSRAAAAGLKPPYRLLAMSLGGMVATDWAQKYPQDIERLVLVNTSIRPFAAVHERLQFAAWPQLLRAAALWNDSLRCESIIHGVTCNRTDTFDDDLAVWTTIRRVAPVSAKNALRQLWAAARFHAGEHAPACPVLMLSSKMDHLVKAVCSERIAEKWQAEHKQHPWAGHDLPHDDPAWTVNAVAGWLQTQR
;
A
#
# COMPACT_ATOMS: atom_id res chain seq x y z
N MET A 1 9.60 -17.18 14.20
CA MET A 1 8.89 -16.91 12.94
C MET A 1 8.97 -15.42 12.67
N SER A 2 9.13 -15.03 11.42
CA SER A 2 9.33 -13.63 11.02
C SER A 2 7.98 -12.91 10.99
N ALA A 3 7.90 -11.72 11.62
CA ALA A 3 6.64 -10.99 11.72
C ALA A 3 6.23 -10.36 10.38
N TRP A 4 4.93 -10.33 10.09
CA TRP A 4 4.39 -9.60 8.95
C TRP A 4 4.05 -8.16 9.35
N ILE A 5 4.48 -7.21 8.53
CA ILE A 5 4.15 -5.80 8.67
C ILE A 5 3.41 -5.36 7.41
N LEU A 6 2.21 -4.79 7.61
CA LEU A 6 1.36 -4.32 6.53
C LEU A 6 1.34 -2.78 6.49
N LEU A 7 1.59 -2.22 5.30
CA LEU A 7 1.61 -0.76 5.07
C LEU A 7 0.62 -0.35 3.98
N ARG A 8 -0.33 0.53 4.35
CA ARG A 8 -1.28 1.12 3.40
C ARG A 8 -0.64 2.26 2.59
N GLY A 9 -1.37 2.67 1.55
CA GLY A 9 -1.02 3.79 0.69
C GLY A 9 -1.36 5.17 1.26
N LEU A 10 -1.30 6.15 0.36
CA LEU A 10 -1.59 7.55 0.64
C LEU A 10 -2.96 7.70 1.34
N THR A 11 -3.00 8.46 2.44
CA THR A 11 -4.21 8.78 3.25
C THR A 11 -4.99 7.59 3.83
N ARG A 12 -4.53 6.36 3.63
CA ARG A 12 -5.13 5.13 4.17
C ARG A 12 -4.31 4.64 5.38
N GLU A 13 -4.99 3.96 6.29
CA GLU A 13 -4.44 3.43 7.55
C GLU A 13 -4.90 2.00 7.80
N GLY A 14 -4.31 1.33 8.81
CA GLY A 14 -4.44 -0.10 9.04
C GLY A 14 -5.86 -0.67 8.99
N ARG A 15 -6.89 0.03 9.48
CA ARG A 15 -8.27 -0.50 9.45
C ARG A 15 -8.84 -0.62 8.04
N HIS A 16 -8.28 0.08 7.05
CA HIS A 16 -8.68 -0.05 5.64
C HIS A 16 -8.23 -1.36 4.98
N TRP A 17 -7.43 -2.19 5.66
CA TRP A 17 -7.24 -3.57 5.20
C TRP A 17 -8.54 -4.38 5.32
N GLY A 18 -9.45 -4.03 6.23
CA GLY A 18 -10.77 -4.66 6.33
C GLY A 18 -10.71 -6.19 6.39
N THR A 19 -11.57 -6.83 5.60
CA THR A 19 -11.71 -8.29 5.52
C THR A 19 -10.46 -9.00 4.97
N PHE A 20 -9.56 -8.30 4.27
CA PHE A 20 -8.29 -8.89 3.81
C PHE A 20 -7.49 -9.52 4.96
N LEU A 21 -7.52 -8.91 6.15
CA LEU A 21 -6.81 -9.44 7.32
C LEU A 21 -7.38 -10.79 7.80
N GLU A 22 -8.67 -11.02 7.60
CA GLU A 22 -9.32 -12.28 7.95
C GLU A 22 -8.90 -13.37 6.97
N HIS A 23 -8.97 -13.09 5.66
CA HIS A 23 -8.46 -13.98 4.62
C HIS A 23 -6.98 -14.34 4.83
N LEU A 24 -6.16 -13.34 5.19
CA LEU A 24 -4.73 -13.53 5.42
C LEU A 24 -4.45 -14.45 6.62
N ARG A 25 -5.29 -14.41 7.67
CA ARG A 25 -5.15 -15.26 8.86
C ARG A 25 -5.66 -16.68 8.63
N LEU A 26 -6.73 -16.83 7.84
CA LEU A 26 -7.35 -18.12 7.53
C LEU A 26 -6.47 -18.96 6.62
N GLU A 27 -5.74 -18.34 5.69
CA GLU A 27 -4.82 -19.06 4.82
C GLU A 27 -3.54 -19.48 5.53
N ALA A 28 -3.18 -20.76 5.35
CA ALA A 28 -2.07 -21.43 6.04
C ALA A 28 -0.69 -20.79 5.84
N ALA A 29 -0.56 -19.89 4.86
CA ALA A 29 0.69 -19.21 4.53
C ALA A 29 1.19 -18.26 5.64
N MET A 30 0.29 -17.83 6.54
CA MET A 30 0.60 -16.94 7.67
C MET A 30 0.06 -17.44 9.02
N SER A 31 -0.50 -18.65 9.08
CA SER A 31 -0.99 -19.24 10.32
C SER A 31 0.18 -19.45 11.30
N GLY A 32 0.26 -18.58 12.31
CA GLY A 32 1.34 -18.55 13.32
C GLY A 32 2.23 -17.31 13.25
N ASP A 33 2.19 -16.54 12.15
CA ASP A 33 2.93 -15.29 12.03
C ASP A 33 2.14 -14.12 12.65
N GLN A 34 2.84 -13.28 13.44
CA GLN A 34 2.24 -12.06 13.99
C GLN A 34 2.08 -11.01 12.88
N VAL A 35 0.83 -10.66 12.55
CA VAL A 35 0.50 -9.58 11.62
C VAL A 35 0.38 -8.27 12.37
N THR A 36 1.24 -7.31 12.03
CA THR A 36 1.22 -5.96 12.60
C THR A 36 0.89 -4.93 11.51
N LEU A 37 -0.04 -4.04 11.81
CA LEU A 37 -0.40 -2.93 10.94
C LEU A 37 0.35 -1.70 11.43
N LEU A 38 1.17 -1.10 10.57
CA LEU A 38 1.84 0.17 10.88
C LEU A 38 1.28 1.27 9.97
N ASP A 39 1.04 2.44 10.56
CA ASP A 39 0.56 3.60 9.84
C ASP A 39 1.71 4.52 9.43
N LEU A 40 1.59 5.12 8.25
CA LEU A 40 2.51 6.18 7.82
C LEU A 40 2.27 7.45 8.65
N PRO A 41 3.28 8.30 8.85
CA PRO A 41 3.10 9.59 9.51
C PRO A 41 1.96 10.41 8.89
N GLY A 42 1.05 10.90 9.73
CA GLY A 42 -0.13 11.64 9.31
C GLY A 42 -1.35 10.78 8.97
N ASN A 43 -1.27 9.46 9.11
CA ASN A 43 -2.39 8.52 8.94
C ASN A 43 -2.69 7.78 10.25
N GLY A 44 -3.95 7.39 10.44
CA GLY A 44 -4.38 6.48 11.50
C GLY A 44 -3.91 6.86 12.90
N ARG A 45 -3.22 5.95 13.60
CA ARG A 45 -2.68 6.23 14.95
C ARG A 45 -1.67 7.38 14.98
N GLU A 46 -1.12 7.71 13.83
CA GLU A 46 -0.11 8.74 13.62
C GLU A 46 -0.70 10.00 12.96
N ASN A 47 -2.04 10.14 12.93
CA ASN A 47 -2.74 11.23 12.24
C ASN A 47 -2.36 12.64 12.73
N ALA A 48 -2.02 12.77 14.02
CA ALA A 48 -1.58 14.02 14.63
C ALA A 48 -0.17 14.44 14.18
N LEU A 49 0.62 13.52 13.61
CA LEU A 49 1.95 13.84 13.14
C LEU A 49 1.92 14.56 11.79
N THR A 50 2.88 15.45 11.59
CA THR A 50 3.11 16.04 10.26
C THR A 50 3.84 15.02 9.38
N ALA A 51 3.24 14.64 8.26
CA ALA A 51 3.84 13.70 7.32
C ALA A 51 5.18 14.25 6.80
N PRO A 52 6.29 13.49 6.76
CA PRO A 52 7.50 13.94 6.09
C PRO A 52 7.26 14.22 4.61
N LEU A 53 8.12 15.06 4.04
CA LEU A 53 8.09 15.34 2.61
C LEU A 53 8.83 14.27 1.80
N ASN A 54 9.60 13.36 2.40
CA ASN A 54 10.30 12.33 1.63
C ASN A 54 10.05 10.94 2.20
N VAL A 55 10.06 9.94 1.31
CA VAL A 55 9.84 8.53 1.66
C VAL A 55 10.92 8.03 2.61
N ALA A 56 12.17 8.47 2.47
CA ALA A 56 13.26 8.08 3.36
C ALA A 56 12.97 8.36 4.85
N ALA A 57 12.40 9.53 5.16
CA ALA A 57 12.00 9.89 6.53
C ALA A 57 10.77 9.10 6.99
N MET A 58 9.83 8.78 6.08
CA MET A 58 8.72 7.86 6.39
C MET A 58 9.24 6.46 6.72
N THR A 59 10.23 5.96 5.97
CA THR A 59 10.92 4.69 6.23
C THR A 59 11.55 4.66 7.62
N THR A 60 12.36 5.66 7.96
CA THR A 60 12.98 5.76 9.29
C THR A 60 11.94 5.73 10.40
N PHE A 61 10.81 6.41 10.19
CA PHE A 61 9.70 6.42 11.14
C PHE A 61 9.02 5.06 11.25
N VAL A 62 8.63 4.44 10.13
CA VAL A 62 7.94 3.13 10.16
C VAL A 62 8.84 2.06 10.78
N ARG A 63 10.13 2.08 10.45
CA ARG A 63 11.14 1.22 11.05
C ARG A 63 11.25 1.41 12.57
N SER A 64 11.21 2.65 13.06
CA SER A 64 11.22 2.91 14.50
C SER A 64 9.92 2.45 15.19
N ARG A 65 8.77 2.54 14.51
CA ARG A 65 7.50 2.00 15.00
C ARG A 65 7.50 0.48 15.08
N ALA A 66 8.11 -0.22 14.12
CA ALA A 66 8.30 -1.67 14.20
C ALA A 66 9.13 -2.07 15.43
N ALA A 67 10.24 -1.38 15.68
CA ALA A 67 11.08 -1.62 16.85
C ALA A 67 10.35 -1.29 18.17
N ALA A 68 9.61 -0.18 18.23
CA ALA A 68 8.82 0.21 19.39
C ALA A 68 7.66 -0.77 19.68
N ALA A 69 7.15 -1.46 18.66
CA ALA A 69 6.19 -2.55 18.79
C ALA A 69 6.83 -3.87 19.27
N GLY A 70 8.14 -3.91 19.53
CA GLY A 70 8.87 -5.08 20.01
C GLY A 70 9.10 -6.15 18.92
N LEU A 71 8.85 -5.82 17.65
CA LEU A 71 9.11 -6.73 16.54
C LEU A 71 10.63 -6.87 16.34
N LYS A 72 11.07 -8.06 15.95
CA LYS A 72 12.49 -8.35 15.66
C LYS A 72 12.66 -8.70 14.19
N PRO A 73 13.68 -8.17 13.51
CA PRO A 73 13.99 -8.56 12.14
C PRO A 73 14.52 -10.01 12.07
N PRO A 74 14.47 -10.66 10.90
CA PRO A 74 13.93 -10.10 9.66
C PRO A 74 12.38 -10.07 9.64
N TYR A 75 11.82 -9.12 8.90
CA TYR A 75 10.39 -8.90 8.71
C TYR A 75 9.93 -9.36 7.33
N ARG A 76 8.64 -9.66 7.22
CA ARG A 76 7.94 -9.81 5.94
C ARG A 76 7.06 -8.58 5.72
N LEU A 77 7.24 -7.87 4.61
CA LEU A 77 6.46 -6.68 4.33
C LEU A 77 5.39 -6.98 3.28
N LEU A 78 4.15 -6.55 3.53
CA LEU A 78 3.11 -6.44 2.51
C LEU A 78 2.65 -4.99 2.43
N ALA A 79 2.89 -4.35 1.30
CA ALA A 79 2.69 -2.92 1.20
C ALA A 79 2.10 -2.52 -0.14
N MET A 80 1.26 -1.49 -0.15
CA MET A 80 0.61 -1.02 -1.36
C MET A 80 0.88 0.45 -1.65
N SER A 81 0.91 0.83 -2.92
CA SER A 81 0.98 2.24 -3.35
C SER A 81 2.15 2.99 -2.67
N LEU A 82 1.91 4.13 -2.00
CA LEU A 82 2.92 4.84 -1.21
C LEU A 82 3.58 3.96 -0.13
N GLY A 83 2.82 3.10 0.55
CA GLY A 83 3.38 2.13 1.50
C GLY A 83 4.38 1.21 0.82
N GLY A 84 4.13 0.83 -0.44
CA GLY A 84 5.07 0.07 -1.27
C GLY A 84 6.38 0.81 -1.51
N MET A 85 6.34 2.12 -1.72
CA MET A 85 7.55 2.95 -1.86
C MET A 85 8.38 2.97 -0.57
N VAL A 86 7.72 3.11 0.58
CA VAL A 86 8.35 3.04 1.91
C VAL A 86 8.96 1.67 2.16
N ALA A 87 8.24 0.59 1.82
CA ALA A 87 8.74 -0.78 1.96
C ALA A 87 9.94 -1.07 1.05
N THR A 88 9.92 -0.59 -0.19
CA THR A 88 11.08 -0.67 -1.11
C THR A 88 12.29 0.08 -0.54
N ASP A 89 12.11 1.32 -0.10
CA ASP A 89 13.19 2.13 0.48
C ASP A 89 13.77 1.46 1.73
N TRP A 90 12.92 0.86 2.57
CA TRP A 90 13.34 0.07 3.72
C TRP A 90 14.20 -1.12 3.31
N ALA A 91 13.68 -1.97 2.41
CA ALA A 91 14.36 -3.19 2.00
C ALA A 91 15.69 -2.92 1.26
N GLN A 92 15.80 -1.80 0.54
CA GLN A 92 17.05 -1.41 -0.11
C GLN A 92 18.08 -0.84 0.88
N LYS A 93 17.67 -0.03 1.86
CA LYS A 93 18.60 0.60 2.83
C LYS A 93 19.02 -0.33 3.96
N TYR A 94 18.13 -1.21 4.39
CA TYR A 94 18.35 -2.13 5.51
C TYR A 94 18.05 -3.56 5.05
N PRO A 95 18.87 -4.14 4.16
CA PRO A 95 18.59 -5.44 3.55
C PRO A 95 18.49 -6.59 4.56
N GLN A 96 19.11 -6.45 5.73
CA GLN A 96 19.03 -7.44 6.82
C GLN A 96 17.69 -7.37 7.60
N ASP A 97 16.95 -6.26 7.46
CA ASP A 97 15.68 -6.10 8.17
C ASP A 97 14.56 -6.88 7.48
N ILE A 98 14.65 -7.13 6.16
CA ILE A 98 13.52 -7.62 5.35
C ILE A 98 13.88 -8.95 4.70
N GLU A 99 13.13 -10.02 4.98
CA GLU A 99 13.34 -11.32 4.35
C GLU A 99 12.39 -11.61 3.18
N ARG A 100 11.24 -10.92 3.11
CA ARG A 100 10.24 -11.07 2.04
C ARG A 100 9.53 -9.74 1.82
N LEU A 101 9.29 -9.38 0.56
CA LEU A 101 8.63 -8.14 0.19
C LEU A 101 7.51 -8.38 -0.83
N VAL A 102 6.27 -8.06 -0.45
CA VAL A 102 5.10 -8.06 -1.33
C VAL A 102 4.69 -6.62 -1.61
N LEU A 103 4.62 -6.24 -2.88
CA LEU A 103 4.27 -4.90 -3.33
C LEU A 103 3.01 -4.95 -4.19
N VAL A 104 1.99 -4.17 -3.83
CA VAL A 104 0.69 -4.15 -4.50
C VAL A 104 0.43 -2.79 -5.14
N ASN A 105 0.13 -2.76 -6.44
CA ASN A 105 -0.26 -1.55 -7.19
C ASN A 105 0.61 -0.32 -6.86
N THR A 106 1.94 -0.50 -6.86
CA THR A 106 2.89 0.59 -6.58
C THR A 106 3.57 1.09 -7.85
N SER A 107 4.06 2.33 -7.81
CA SER A 107 4.78 2.95 -8.91
C SER A 107 5.99 3.74 -8.41
N ILE A 108 7.14 3.49 -9.02
CA ILE A 108 8.43 3.90 -8.48
C ILE A 108 9.28 4.48 -9.62
N ARG A 109 9.94 5.61 -9.40
CA ARG A 109 10.97 6.10 -10.32
C ARG A 109 12.28 5.32 -10.11
N PRO A 110 13.07 5.06 -11.16
CA PRO A 110 12.92 5.58 -12.53
C PRO A 110 12.05 4.72 -13.47
N PHE A 111 11.39 3.68 -12.96
CA PHE A 111 10.74 2.64 -13.78
C PHE A 111 9.38 3.03 -14.37
N ALA A 112 8.87 4.22 -14.06
CA ALA A 112 7.58 4.72 -14.54
C ALA A 112 7.63 6.22 -14.89
N ALA A 113 6.98 6.60 -15.99
CA ALA A 113 6.76 7.98 -16.35
C ALA A 113 5.70 8.63 -15.45
N VAL A 114 5.78 9.95 -15.25
CA VAL A 114 4.95 10.67 -14.27
C VAL A 114 3.44 10.43 -14.46
N HIS A 115 2.97 10.42 -15.71
CA HIS A 115 1.55 10.23 -16.04
C HIS A 115 1.07 8.77 -15.92
N GLU A 116 1.98 7.80 -15.79
CA GLU A 116 1.65 6.40 -15.54
C GLU A 116 1.49 6.16 -14.03
N ARG A 117 2.20 6.95 -13.22
CA ARG A 117 2.16 6.91 -11.74
C ARG A 117 0.90 7.51 -11.15
N LEU A 118 0.22 8.37 -11.91
CA LEU A 118 -1.11 8.89 -11.60
C LEU A 118 -1.82 9.21 -12.92
N GLN A 119 -2.85 8.42 -13.23
CA GLN A 119 -3.54 8.51 -14.51
C GLN A 119 -4.27 9.84 -14.69
N PHE A 120 -4.19 10.42 -15.89
CA PHE A 120 -4.90 11.66 -16.22
C PHE A 120 -6.42 11.56 -16.00
N ALA A 121 -7.00 10.39 -16.29
CA ALA A 121 -8.43 10.14 -16.10
C ALA A 121 -8.89 10.22 -14.63
N ALA A 122 -8.00 10.01 -13.66
CA ALA A 122 -8.34 10.09 -12.24
C ALA A 122 -8.43 11.53 -11.71
N TRP A 123 -7.79 12.51 -12.37
CA TRP A 123 -7.67 13.88 -11.85
C TRP A 123 -8.99 14.59 -11.56
N PRO A 124 -10.03 14.55 -12.43
CA PRO A 124 -11.30 15.22 -12.13
C PRO A 124 -11.92 14.75 -10.81
N GLN A 125 -11.90 13.44 -10.57
CA GLN A 125 -12.42 12.86 -9.33
C GLN A 125 -11.52 13.20 -8.13
N LEU A 126 -10.20 13.17 -8.27
CA LEU A 126 -9.28 13.54 -7.20
C LEU A 126 -9.39 15.01 -6.80
N LEU A 127 -9.56 15.92 -7.76
CA LEU A 127 -9.82 17.34 -7.49
C LEU A 127 -11.15 17.55 -6.79
N ARG A 128 -12.19 16.80 -7.17
CA ARG A 128 -13.49 16.81 -6.49
C ARG A 128 -13.38 16.28 -5.06
N ALA A 129 -12.64 15.19 -4.84
CA ALA A 129 -12.37 14.65 -3.50
C ALA A 129 -11.60 15.65 -2.63
N ALA A 130 -10.64 16.39 -3.22
CA ALA A 130 -9.91 17.45 -2.53
C ALA A 130 -10.79 18.65 -2.16
N ALA A 131 -11.68 19.07 -3.05
CA ALA A 131 -12.65 20.13 -2.77
C ALA A 131 -13.63 19.75 -1.65
N LEU A 132 -13.97 18.47 -1.56
CA LEU A 132 -14.89 17.90 -0.57
C LEU A 132 -14.14 17.26 0.61
N TRP A 133 -12.88 17.59 0.86
CA TRP A 133 -12.03 16.87 1.81
C TRP A 133 -12.61 16.76 3.23
N ASN A 134 -13.31 17.81 3.68
CA ASN A 134 -13.91 17.87 5.01
C ASN A 134 -15.29 17.19 5.08
N ASP A 135 -15.92 16.91 3.94
CA ASP A 135 -17.14 16.11 3.87
C ASP A 135 -16.74 14.63 3.78
N SER A 136 -16.70 13.97 4.94
CA SER A 136 -16.18 12.60 5.05
C SER A 136 -16.93 11.62 4.15
N LEU A 137 -18.26 11.72 4.07
CA LEU A 137 -19.07 10.81 3.27
C LEU A 137 -18.80 11.01 1.78
N ARG A 138 -18.88 12.26 1.30
CA ARG A 138 -18.69 12.54 -0.14
C ARG A 138 -17.25 12.30 -0.59
N CYS A 139 -16.27 12.64 0.24
CA CYS A 139 -14.87 12.39 -0.05
C CYS A 139 -14.60 10.88 -0.16
N GLU A 140 -15.05 10.09 0.81
CA GLU A 140 -14.84 8.63 0.80
C GLU A 140 -15.58 7.94 -0.35
N SER A 141 -16.80 8.38 -0.69
CA SER A 141 -17.53 7.86 -1.86
C SER A 141 -16.76 8.08 -3.16
N ILE A 142 -16.13 9.25 -3.34
CA ILE A 142 -15.32 9.53 -4.52
C ILE A 142 -14.03 8.71 -4.51
N ILE A 143 -13.35 8.61 -3.36
CA ILE A 143 -12.11 7.84 -3.27
C ILE A 143 -12.41 6.36 -3.57
N HIS A 144 -13.46 5.78 -2.99
CA HIS A 144 -13.89 4.41 -3.28
C HIS A 144 -14.10 4.19 -4.77
N GLY A 145 -14.90 5.04 -5.44
CA GLY A 145 -15.14 4.91 -6.89
C GLY A 145 -13.91 5.13 -7.78
N VAL A 146 -12.82 5.68 -7.24
CA VAL A 146 -11.54 5.82 -7.96
C VAL A 146 -10.59 4.65 -7.67
N THR A 147 -10.64 4.08 -6.47
CA THR A 147 -9.70 3.06 -6.02
C THR A 147 -10.23 1.63 -6.11
N CYS A 148 -11.55 1.44 -6.10
CA CYS A 148 -12.20 0.14 -6.01
C CYS A 148 -13.06 -0.09 -7.25
N ASN A 149 -13.01 -1.31 -7.77
CA ASN A 149 -13.90 -1.78 -8.83
C ASN A 149 -14.97 -2.72 -8.28
N ARG A 150 -14.76 -3.26 -7.07
CA ARG A 150 -15.78 -4.03 -6.36
C ARG A 150 -16.78 -3.08 -5.71
N THR A 151 -18.06 -3.20 -6.07
CA THR A 151 -19.13 -2.26 -5.66
C THR A 151 -20.30 -2.92 -4.95
N ASP A 152 -20.34 -4.25 -4.84
CA ASP A 152 -21.38 -4.99 -4.10
C ASP A 152 -21.39 -4.63 -2.60
N THR A 153 -20.25 -4.22 -2.04
CA THR A 153 -20.10 -3.80 -0.63
C THR A 153 -20.02 -2.28 -0.45
N PHE A 154 -20.32 -1.49 -1.49
CA PHE A 154 -20.07 -0.04 -1.49
C PHE A 154 -20.63 0.69 -0.26
N ASP A 155 -21.88 0.42 0.13
CA ASP A 155 -22.52 1.10 1.25
C ASP A 155 -21.87 0.73 2.60
N ASP A 156 -21.49 -0.54 2.78
CA ASP A 156 -20.81 -1.03 3.98
C ASP A 156 -19.39 -0.46 4.07
N ASP A 157 -18.65 -0.46 2.95
CA ASP A 157 -17.31 0.12 2.85
C ASP A 157 -17.37 1.61 3.22
N LEU A 158 -18.35 2.33 2.67
CA LEU A 158 -18.50 3.76 2.92
C LEU A 158 -18.85 4.06 4.38
N ALA A 159 -19.69 3.25 5.01
CA ALA A 159 -20.03 3.38 6.43
C ALA A 159 -18.78 3.21 7.33
N VAL A 160 -17.97 2.20 7.05
CA VAL A 160 -16.73 1.92 7.78
C VAL A 160 -15.68 3.01 7.51
N TRP A 161 -15.43 3.36 6.25
CA TRP A 161 -14.36 4.29 5.87
C TRP A 161 -14.67 5.72 6.31
N THR A 162 -15.93 6.14 6.27
CA THR A 162 -16.37 7.42 6.84
C THR A 162 -16.11 7.44 8.34
N THR A 163 -16.35 6.33 9.05
CA THR A 163 -16.06 6.24 10.48
C THR A 163 -14.56 6.30 10.78
N ILE A 164 -13.73 5.59 10.00
CA ILE A 164 -12.28 5.67 10.12
C ILE A 164 -11.80 7.12 9.92
N ARG A 165 -12.26 7.80 8.86
CA ARG A 165 -11.90 9.19 8.58
C ARG A 165 -12.33 10.14 9.69
N ARG A 166 -13.49 9.94 10.31
CA ARG A 166 -13.95 10.79 11.43
C ARG A 166 -13.11 10.60 12.69
N VAL A 167 -12.72 9.36 13.01
CA VAL A 167 -11.96 9.04 14.24
C VAL A 167 -10.47 9.35 14.09
N ALA A 168 -9.91 9.13 12.91
CA ALA A 168 -8.50 9.40 12.61
C ALA A 168 -8.34 10.19 11.29
N PRO A 169 -8.74 11.47 11.27
CA PRO A 169 -8.72 12.26 10.05
C PRO A 169 -7.30 12.53 9.56
N VAL A 170 -7.09 12.38 8.25
CA VAL A 170 -5.88 12.86 7.58
C VAL A 170 -6.12 14.30 7.16
N SER A 171 -5.26 15.23 7.60
CA SER A 171 -5.36 16.62 7.16
C SER A 171 -5.05 16.75 5.66
N ALA A 172 -5.70 17.69 4.97
CA ALA A 172 -5.40 17.98 3.56
C ALA A 172 -3.90 18.32 3.35
N LYS A 173 -3.29 19.00 4.32
CA LYS A 173 -1.85 19.28 4.34
C LYS A 173 -1.03 17.99 4.37
N ASN A 174 -1.38 17.00 5.20
CA ASN A 174 -0.69 15.71 5.22
C ASN A 174 -0.90 14.92 3.93
N ALA A 175 -2.11 14.93 3.36
CA ALA A 175 -2.38 14.29 2.07
C ALA A 175 -1.48 14.86 0.96
N LEU A 176 -1.36 16.19 0.84
CA LEU A 176 -0.47 16.84 -0.12
C LEU A 176 1.01 16.53 0.13
N ARG A 177 1.44 16.45 1.39
CA ARG A 177 2.82 16.11 1.75
C ARG A 177 3.17 14.67 1.37
N GLN A 178 2.25 13.74 1.60
CA GLN A 178 2.38 12.35 1.17
C GLN A 178 2.41 12.24 -0.37
N LEU A 179 1.55 12.98 -1.07
CA LEU A 179 1.57 13.03 -2.53
C LEU A 179 2.91 13.55 -3.06
N TRP A 180 3.43 14.63 -2.47
CA TRP A 180 4.72 15.21 -2.83
C TRP A 180 5.87 14.22 -2.59
N ALA A 181 5.84 13.50 -1.45
CA ALA A 181 6.82 12.47 -1.14
C ALA A 181 6.78 11.32 -2.17
N ALA A 182 5.59 10.82 -2.49
CA ALA A 182 5.38 9.78 -3.48
C ALA A 182 5.90 10.21 -4.87
N ALA A 183 5.52 11.41 -5.30
CA ALA A 183 5.89 11.95 -6.61
C ALA A 183 7.40 12.07 -6.79
N ARG A 184 8.14 12.39 -5.73
CA ARG A 184 9.60 12.57 -5.76
C ARG A 184 10.40 11.31 -5.46
N PHE A 185 9.76 10.27 -4.90
CA PHE A 185 10.47 9.04 -4.58
C PHE A 185 11.14 8.42 -5.80
N HIS A 186 12.38 7.98 -5.59
CA HIS A 186 13.24 7.33 -6.56
C HIS A 186 13.89 6.14 -5.83
N ALA A 187 13.64 4.92 -6.30
CA ALA A 187 14.28 3.74 -5.73
C ALA A 187 15.73 3.63 -6.20
N GLY A 188 16.57 2.98 -5.40
CA GLY A 188 17.92 2.64 -5.80
C GLY A 188 17.94 1.76 -7.06
N GLU A 189 19.08 1.75 -7.75
CA GLU A 189 19.26 1.05 -9.02
C GLU A 189 19.13 -0.48 -8.91
N HIS A 190 19.44 -1.01 -7.73
CA HIS A 190 19.46 -2.44 -7.44
C HIS A 190 18.11 -2.91 -6.88
N ALA A 191 17.71 -4.15 -7.20
CA ALA A 191 16.59 -4.80 -6.53
C ALA A 191 16.86 -4.91 -5.01
N PRO A 192 15.80 -4.93 -4.18
CA PRO A 192 15.93 -5.38 -2.79
C PRO A 192 16.64 -6.74 -2.71
N ALA A 193 17.48 -6.95 -1.68
CA ALA A 193 18.26 -8.18 -1.54
C ALA A 193 17.41 -9.43 -1.20
N CYS A 194 16.17 -9.21 -0.77
CA CYS A 194 15.21 -10.26 -0.45
C CYS A 194 14.30 -10.60 -1.65
N PRO A 195 13.69 -11.79 -1.69
CA PRO A 195 12.67 -12.12 -2.67
C PRO A 195 11.52 -11.09 -2.68
N VAL A 196 11.15 -10.64 -3.88
CA VAL A 196 10.07 -9.69 -4.11
C VAL A 196 8.94 -10.36 -4.90
N LEU A 197 7.69 -10.14 -4.46
CA LEU A 197 6.49 -10.42 -5.22
C LEU A 197 5.82 -9.10 -5.60
N MET A 198 5.65 -8.90 -6.90
CA MET A 198 4.87 -7.80 -7.45
C MET A 198 3.44 -8.28 -7.71
N LEU A 199 2.45 -7.57 -7.18
CA LEU A 199 1.04 -7.75 -7.52
C LEU A 199 0.53 -6.47 -8.17
N SER A 200 -0.17 -6.60 -9.29
CA SER A 200 -0.86 -5.45 -9.89
C SER A 200 -2.22 -5.81 -10.44
N SER A 201 -3.04 -4.82 -10.74
CA SER A 201 -4.31 -5.01 -11.44
C SER A 201 -4.34 -4.35 -12.82
N LYS A 202 -4.90 -5.05 -13.81
CA LYS A 202 -5.13 -4.50 -15.16
C LYS A 202 -6.10 -3.33 -15.16
N MET A 203 -7.05 -3.33 -14.23
CA MET A 203 -8.13 -2.34 -14.12
C MET A 203 -7.90 -1.35 -12.97
N ASP A 204 -6.65 -1.15 -12.56
CA ASP A 204 -6.28 -0.02 -11.71
C ASP A 204 -6.48 1.28 -12.51
N HIS A 205 -7.45 2.10 -12.08
CA HIS A 205 -7.77 3.38 -12.69
C HIS A 205 -6.95 4.56 -12.13
N LEU A 206 -6.19 4.35 -11.07
CA LEU A 206 -5.36 5.37 -10.42
C LEU A 206 -3.91 5.32 -10.91
N VAL A 207 -3.33 4.13 -11.02
CA VAL A 207 -1.95 3.88 -11.43
C VAL A 207 -1.94 2.87 -12.56
N LYS A 208 -1.18 3.10 -13.64
CA LYS A 208 -1.14 2.14 -14.74
C LYS A 208 -0.39 0.87 -14.33
N ALA A 209 -0.96 -0.30 -14.62
CA ALA A 209 -0.39 -1.60 -14.30
C ALA A 209 1.05 -1.81 -14.83
N VAL A 210 1.37 -1.17 -15.96
CA VAL A 210 2.72 -1.16 -16.57
C VAL A 210 3.81 -0.67 -15.60
N CYS A 211 3.47 0.15 -14.60
CA CYS A 211 4.42 0.57 -13.58
C CYS A 211 4.95 -0.62 -12.78
N SER A 212 4.05 -1.53 -12.38
CA SER A 212 4.44 -2.72 -11.61
C SER A 212 5.12 -3.77 -12.49
N GLU A 213 4.70 -3.90 -13.76
CA GLU A 213 5.36 -4.76 -14.76
C GLU A 213 6.84 -4.38 -14.92
N ARG A 214 7.12 -3.09 -15.18
CA ARG A 214 8.50 -2.61 -15.36
C ARG A 214 9.35 -2.74 -14.11
N ILE A 215 8.76 -2.59 -12.91
CA ILE A 215 9.46 -2.86 -11.65
C ILE A 215 9.83 -4.34 -11.57
N ALA A 216 8.88 -5.24 -11.86
CA ALA A 216 9.10 -6.68 -11.82
C ALA A 216 10.17 -7.12 -12.81
N GLU A 217 10.10 -6.65 -14.06
CA GLU A 217 11.10 -6.93 -15.10
C GLU A 217 12.48 -6.46 -14.68
N LYS A 218 12.60 -5.21 -14.19
CA LYS A 218 13.87 -4.63 -13.78
C LYS A 218 14.50 -5.38 -12.61
N TRP A 219 13.70 -5.84 -11.66
CA TRP A 219 14.17 -6.58 -10.48
C TRP A 219 14.18 -8.09 -10.68
N GLN A 220 13.74 -8.59 -11.83
CA GLN A 220 13.50 -10.01 -12.10
C GLN A 220 12.65 -10.67 -10.99
N ALA A 221 11.67 -9.91 -10.49
CA ALA A 221 10.78 -10.34 -9.43
C ALA A 221 9.58 -11.12 -9.99
N GLU A 222 9.01 -12.03 -9.22
CA GLU A 222 7.75 -12.69 -9.60
C GLU A 222 6.63 -11.64 -9.68
N HIS A 223 5.85 -11.67 -10.75
CA HIS A 223 4.74 -10.76 -10.97
C HIS A 223 3.45 -11.53 -11.24
N LYS A 224 2.40 -11.20 -10.49
CA LYS A 224 1.04 -11.69 -10.76
C LYS A 224 0.13 -10.49 -11.01
N GLN A 225 -0.64 -10.58 -12.08
CA GLN A 225 -1.54 -9.51 -12.49
C GLN A 225 -3.00 -9.96 -12.41
N HIS A 226 -3.80 -9.21 -11.66
CA HIS A 226 -5.21 -9.44 -11.48
C HIS A 226 -6.03 -8.82 -12.63
N PRO A 227 -7.08 -9.50 -13.15
CA PRO A 227 -7.76 -9.04 -14.35
C PRO A 227 -8.74 -7.88 -14.15
N TRP A 228 -9.34 -7.70 -12.95
CA TRP A 228 -10.49 -6.78 -12.81
C TRP A 228 -10.47 -5.83 -11.61
N ALA A 229 -9.67 -6.10 -10.56
CA ALA A 229 -9.64 -5.26 -9.37
C ALA A 229 -9.18 -3.81 -9.68
N GLY A 230 -9.49 -2.88 -8.80
CA GLY A 230 -9.02 -1.51 -8.85
C GLY A 230 -7.61 -1.35 -8.27
N HIS A 231 -7.32 -0.13 -7.85
CA HIS A 231 -6.11 0.21 -7.13
C HIS A 231 -6.05 -0.48 -5.75
N ASP A 232 -7.20 -0.62 -5.09
CA ASP A 232 -7.33 -1.31 -3.80
C ASP A 232 -7.54 -2.82 -4.01
N LEU A 233 -6.63 -3.46 -4.74
CA LEU A 233 -6.68 -4.88 -5.08
C LEU A 233 -6.96 -5.81 -3.88
N PRO A 234 -6.35 -5.61 -2.69
CA PRO A 234 -6.62 -6.46 -1.52
C PRO A 234 -8.03 -6.28 -0.95
N HIS A 235 -8.67 -5.13 -1.19
CA HIS A 235 -10.08 -4.90 -0.86
C HIS A 235 -11.00 -5.58 -1.87
N ASP A 236 -10.73 -5.38 -3.15
CA ASP A 236 -11.57 -5.88 -4.23
C ASP A 236 -11.57 -7.41 -4.30
N ASP A 237 -10.39 -8.03 -4.28
CA ASP A 237 -10.27 -9.50 -4.29
C ASP A 237 -9.27 -9.98 -3.22
N PRO A 238 -9.70 -10.03 -1.94
CA PRO A 238 -8.83 -10.46 -0.85
C PRO A 238 -8.38 -11.91 -1.02
N ALA A 239 -9.26 -12.80 -1.48
CA ALA A 239 -8.95 -14.22 -1.66
C ALA A 239 -7.87 -14.43 -2.73
N TRP A 240 -8.00 -13.80 -3.90
CA TRP A 240 -6.98 -13.86 -4.94
C TRP A 240 -5.64 -13.33 -4.44
N THR A 241 -5.67 -12.20 -3.72
CA THR A 241 -4.45 -11.57 -3.18
C THR A 241 -3.72 -12.50 -2.22
N VAL A 242 -4.44 -13.10 -1.28
CA VAL A 242 -3.83 -14.03 -0.31
C VAL A 242 -3.32 -15.29 -1.01
N ASN A 243 -4.08 -15.85 -1.96
CA ASN A 243 -3.64 -17.02 -2.74
C ASN A 243 -2.38 -16.73 -3.56
N ALA A 244 -2.27 -15.53 -4.14
CA ALA A 244 -1.10 -15.10 -4.87
C ALA A 244 0.16 -15.07 -3.97
N VAL A 245 0.03 -14.51 -2.77
CA VAL A 245 1.09 -14.45 -1.74
C VAL A 245 1.42 -15.85 -1.21
N ALA A 246 0.42 -16.65 -0.87
CA ALA A 246 0.58 -18.00 -0.36
C ALA A 246 1.31 -18.91 -1.36
N GLY A 247 0.88 -18.90 -2.62
CA GLY A 247 1.53 -19.67 -3.68
C GLY A 247 2.98 -19.24 -3.89
N TRP A 248 3.27 -17.94 -3.84
CA TRP A 248 4.65 -17.43 -3.92
C TRP A 248 5.51 -17.87 -2.73
N LEU A 249 4.98 -17.86 -1.51
CA LEU A 249 5.74 -18.33 -0.34
C LEU A 249 6.06 -19.83 -0.42
N GLN A 250 5.28 -20.62 -1.14
CA GLN A 250 5.54 -22.05 -1.37
C GLN A 250 6.66 -22.30 -2.40
N THR A 251 6.79 -21.44 -3.43
CA THR A 251 7.85 -21.56 -4.44
C THR A 251 9.23 -21.11 -3.93
N GLN A 252 9.26 -20.40 -2.80
CA GLN A 252 10.46 -19.83 -2.17
C GLN A 252 10.91 -20.59 -0.91
N ARG A 253 10.44 -21.84 -0.73
CA ARG A 253 10.88 -22.76 0.33
C ARG A 253 12.09 -23.58 -0.09
#